data_AF-A0A950A626-F1
#
_entry.id   AF-A0A950A626-F1
#
_cell.length_a   1.000
_cell.length_b   1.000
_cell.length_c   1.000
_cell.angle_alpha   90.00
_cell.angle_beta   90.00
_cell.angle_gamma   90.00
#
_symmetry.space_group_name_H-M   'P 1'
#
loop_
_entity.id
_entity.type
_entity.pdbx_description
1 polymer ?
#
loop_
_entity_poly.entity_id
_entity_poly.type
_entity_poly.pdbx_seq_one_letter_code
_entity_poly.pdbx_strand_id
1 'polypeptide(L)' 'MATFVSITPFQKGQPVWVIGEGGSQRAADFVGQAETSSWFGGPPRVYVVYLDTHEGDAVEVDRVVPREEE' A
#
# COMPACT_ATOMS: atom_id res chain seq x y z
N MET A 1 3.55 7.08 26.50
CA MET A 1 3.65 7.49 25.09
C MET A 1 3.57 6.22 24.26
N ALA A 2 2.45 5.97 23.57
CA ALA A 2 2.32 4.79 22.71
C ALA A 2 2.89 5.17 21.34
N THR A 3 4.07 4.64 21.02
CA THR A 3 4.60 4.69 19.65
C THR A 3 3.68 3.82 18.80
N PHE A 4 2.90 4.43 17.91
CA PHE A 4 2.26 3.69 16.84
C PHE A 4 3.38 3.10 15.97
N VAL A 5 3.72 1.84 16.21
CA VAL A 5 4.56 1.06 15.30
C VAL A 5 3.69 0.81 14.06
N SER A 6 3.93 1.60 13.02
CA SER A 6 3.42 1.29 11.69
C SER A 6 4.10 0.00 11.24
N ILE A 7 3.32 -1.05 10.97
CA ILE A 7 3.80 -2.34 10.46
C ILE A 7 4.32 -2.22 9.01
N THR A 8 4.11 -1.07 8.36
CA THR A 8 4.60 -0.73 7.02
C THR A 8 5.51 0.51 7.03
N PRO A 9 6.49 0.60 6.11
CA PRO A 9 7.36 1.77 5.97
C PRO A 9 6.67 2.98 5.31
N PHE A 10 5.37 2.89 5.00
CA PHE A 10 4.62 3.90 4.24
C PHE A 10 3.79 4.81 5.16
N GLN A 11 3.72 6.09 4.81
CA GLN A 11 2.83 7.05 5.47
C GLN A 11 1.52 7.24 4.69
N LYS A 12 0.40 7.46 5.39
CA LYS A 12 -0.89 7.78 4.75
C LYS A 12 -0.76 9.03 3.86
N GLY A 13 -1.20 8.93 2.63
CA GLY A 13 -1.07 9.96 1.59
C GLY A 13 0.29 9.98 0.90
N GLN A 14 1.18 9.03 1.19
CA GLN A 14 2.45 8.90 0.48
C GLN A 14 2.20 8.29 -0.91
N PRO A 15 2.79 8.87 -1.97
CA PRO A 15 2.72 8.30 -3.30
C PRO A 15 3.54 7.01 -3.36
N VAL A 16 2.96 6.01 -4.01
CA VAL A 16 3.52 4.68 -4.16
C VAL A 16 3.31 4.14 -5.58
N TRP A 17 4.16 3.22 -5.98
CA TRP A 17 3.93 2.38 -7.15
C TRP A 17 3.43 1.02 -6.71
N VAL A 18 2.36 0.55 -7.35
CA VAL A 18 1.85 -0.82 -7.21
C VAL A 18 2.35 -1.63 -8.40
N ILE A 19 3.10 -2.68 -8.12
CA ILE A 19 3.61 -3.61 -9.13
C ILE A 19 2.52 -4.65 -9.41
N GLY A 20 1.90 -4.54 -10.57
CA GLY A 20 0.91 -5.48 -11.08
C GLY A 20 1.52 -6.79 -11.58
N GLU A 21 0.65 -7.75 -11.85
CA GLU A 21 1.02 -9.05 -12.38
C GLU A 21 1.52 -8.91 -13.83
N GLY A 22 2.83 -9.09 -14.04
CA GLY A 22 3.49 -8.84 -15.33
C GLY A 22 4.49 -7.66 -15.33
N GLY A 23 4.72 -7.03 -14.17
CA GLY A 23 5.73 -5.97 -14.03
C GLY A 23 5.24 -4.56 -14.37
N SER A 24 3.95 -4.42 -14.72
CA SER A 24 3.31 -3.12 -14.90
C SER A 24 3.28 -2.34 -13.58
N GLN A 25 3.67 -1.08 -13.60
CA GLN A 25 3.63 -0.21 -12.43
C GLN A 25 2.44 0.73 -12.52
N ARG A 26 1.62 0.78 -11.48
CA ARG A 26 0.49 1.71 -11.40
C ARG A 26 0.72 2.70 -10.27
N ALA A 27 0.53 3.99 -10.58
CA ALA A 27 0.64 5.05 -9.58
C ALA A 27 -0.56 5.00 -8.63
N ALA A 28 -0.29 5.04 -7.34
CA ALA A 28 -1.33 5.06 -6.32
C ALA A 28 -0.89 5.87 -5.09
N ASP A 29 -1.86 6.26 -4.26
CA ASP A 29 -1.61 6.81 -2.94
C ASP A 29 -1.86 5.77 -1.87
N PHE A 30 -0.95 5.66 -0.91
CA PHE A 30 -1.12 4.78 0.24
C PHE A 30 -2.17 5.36 1.21
N VAL A 31 -3.24 4.61 1.48
CA VAL A 31 -4.34 5.07 2.35
C VAL A 31 -4.24 4.51 3.77
N GLY A 32 -3.68 3.31 3.92
CA GLY A 32 -3.53 2.67 5.23
C GLY A 32 -3.26 1.17 5.12
N GLN A 33 -3.14 0.51 6.27
CA GLN A 33 -2.89 -0.92 6.34
C GLN A 33 -4.20 -1.69 6.46
N ALA A 34 -4.29 -2.87 5.86
CA ALA A 34 -5.39 -3.78 6.09
C ALA A 34 -5.14 -4.55 7.39
N GLU A 35 -5.40 -3.92 8.54
CA GLU A 35 -5.16 -4.47 9.89
C GLU A 35 -5.86 -5.83 10.13
N THR A 36 -6.89 -6.15 9.35
CA THR A 36 -7.64 -7.41 9.43
C THR A 36 -6.86 -8.62 8.87
N SER A 37 -5.76 -8.41 8.13
CA SER A 37 -5.07 -9.51 7.43
C SER A 37 -4.25 -10.42 8.36
N SER A 38 -3.78 -9.90 9.51
CA SER A 38 -2.89 -10.63 10.42
C SER A 38 -3.57 -11.74 11.24
N TRP A 39 -4.91 -11.87 11.19
CA TRP A 39 -5.66 -12.93 11.88
C TRP A 39 -5.97 -14.15 10.98
N PHE A 40 -6.00 -13.98 9.66
CA PHE A 40 -6.45 -15.03 8.72
C PHE A 40 -5.32 -15.72 7.96
N GLY A 41 -4.06 -15.56 8.38
CA GLY A 41 -2.90 -16.27 7.80
C GLY A 41 -2.57 -15.90 6.35
N GLY A 42 -3.07 -14.76 5.86
CA GLY A 42 -2.75 -14.23 4.54
C GLY A 42 -1.55 -13.28 4.55
N PRO A 43 -0.93 -13.02 3.39
CA PRO A 43 0.15 -12.04 3.29
C PRO A 43 -0.33 -10.64 3.72
N PRO A 44 0.55 -9.83 4.32
CA PRO A 44 0.21 -8.48 4.75
C PRO A 44 -0.23 -7.62 3.56
N ARG A 45 -1.43 -7.05 3.66
CA ARG A 45 -2.02 -6.18 2.62
C ARG A 45 -2.18 -4.74 3.11
N VAL A 46 -2.15 -3.82 2.15
CA VAL A 46 -2.32 -2.39 2.33
C VAL A 46 -3.39 -1.86 1.39
N TYR A 47 -4.06 -0.79 1.81
CA TYR A 47 -5.02 -0.07 0.99
C TYR A 47 -4.33 1.05 0.24
N VAL A 48 -4.54 1.07 -1.06
CA VAL A 48 -4.04 2.09 -1.99
C VAL A 48 -5.19 2.65 -2.81
N VAL A 49 -5.04 3.87 -3.32
CA VAL A 49 -5.99 4.46 -4.28
C VAL A 49 -5.23 4.75 -5.57
N TYR A 50 -5.63 4.13 -6.67
CA TYR A 50 -4.98 4.36 -7.96
C TYR A 50 -5.28 5.78 -8.46
N LEU A 51 -4.24 6.49 -8.91
CA LEU A 51 -4.40 7.86 -9.39
C LEU A 51 -5.13 7.96 -10.73
N ASP A 52 -5.09 6.91 -11.55
CA ASP A 52 -5.74 6.93 -12.86
C ASP A 52 -7.26 6.71 -12.76
N THR A 53 -7.70 5.73 -11.96
CA THR A 53 -9.13 5.42 -11.81
C THR A 53 -9.78 6.00 -10.55
N HIS A 54 -9.00 6.53 -9.60
CA HIS A 54 -9.47 6.93 -8.27
C HIS A 54 -10.15 5.80 -7.47
N GLU A 55 -9.87 4.54 -7.82
CA GLU A 55 -10.41 3.38 -7.14
C GLU A 55 -9.47 2.89 -6.03
N GLY A 56 -10.07 2.53 -4.89
CA GLY A 56 -9.36 1.92 -3.77
C GLY A 56 -9.20 0.42 -3.95
N ASP A 57 -8.01 -0.10 -3.65
CA ASP A 57 -7.67 -1.51 -3.79
C ASP A 57 -6.82 -2.01 -2.61
N ALA A 58 -6.88 -3.31 -2.34
CA ALA A 58 -6.16 -3.96 -1.24
C ALA A 58 -5.05 -4.86 -1.80
N VAL A 59 -3.83 -4.32 -1.85
CA VAL A 59 -2.67 -4.96 -2.47
C VAL A 59 -1.69 -5.48 -1.43
N GLU A 60 -0.92 -6.50 -1.79
CA GLU A 60 0.13 -7.02 -0.91
C GLU A 60 1.23 -5.98 -0.72
N VAL A 61 1.72 -5.82 0.51
CA VAL A 61 2.77 -4.83 0.82
C VAL A 61 4.05 -5.05 0.00
N ASP A 62 4.35 -6.30 -0.36
CA ASP A 62 5.52 -6.69 -1.16
C ASP A 62 5.45 -6.14 -2.60
N ARG A 63 4.24 -5.89 -3.11
CA ARG A 63 4.00 -5.29 -4.43
C ARG A 63 3.98 -3.75 -4.39
N VAL A 64 4.20 -3.13 -3.24
CA VAL A 64 4.15 -1.67 -3.08
C VAL A 64 5.55 -1.13 -2.86
N VAL A 65 5.95 -0.17 -3.69
CA VAL A 65 7.25 0.51 -3.57
C VAL A 65 7.04 2.03 -3.46
N PRO A 66 7.91 2.76 -2.73
CA PRO A 66 7.80 4.21 -2.64
C PRO A 66 7.97 4.83 -4.02
N ARG A 67 7.11 5.80 -4.35
CA ARG A 67 7.27 6.64 -5.52
C ARG A 67 7.97 7.91 -5.06
N GLU A 68 9.20 8.13 -5.51
CA GLU A 68 9.88 9.40 -5.29
C GLU A 68 9.08 10.50 -5.99
N GLU A 69 8.78 11.57 -5.24
CA GLU A 69 8.38 12.84 -5.82
C GLU A 69 9.68 13.61 -6.05
N GLU A 70 10.06 13.78 -7.32
CA GLU A 70 11.22 14.58 -7.73
C GLU A 70 11.09 16.06 -7.30
#